data_AF-A0A0H4A1T3-F1
#
_entry.id   AF-A0A0H4A1T3-F1
#
_cell.length_a   1.000
_cell.length_b   1.000
_cell.length_c   1.000
_cell.angle_alpha   90.00
_cell.angle_beta   90.00
_cell.angle_gamma   90.00
#
_symmetry.space_group_name_H-M   'P 1'
#
loop_
_entity.id
_entity.type
_entity.pdbx_description
1 polymer ?
#
loop_
_entity_poly.entity_id
_entity_poly.type
_entity_poly.pdbx_seq_one_letter_code
_entity_poly.pdbx_strand_id
1 'polypeptide(L)' 'MQVNCSINHALNQTATDDELRLLSSLIERDFFQPAQRTVIESFVSRKSIENYLNAHTIGKEERDIQNR' A
#
# COMPACT_ATOMS: atom_id res chain seq x y z
N MET A 1 22.36 10.37 -17.28
CA MET A 1 22.37 9.69 -15.96
C MET A 1 21.43 8.49 -16.05
N GLN A 2 21.94 7.30 -15.79
CA GLN A 2 21.19 6.04 -15.90
C GLN A 2 20.41 5.86 -14.60
N VAL A 3 19.08 6.00 -14.67
CA VAL A 3 18.21 5.90 -13.49
C VAL A 3 18.02 4.41 -13.19
N ASN A 4 18.96 3.85 -12.43
CA ASN A 4 18.79 2.55 -11.77
C ASN A 4 17.75 2.71 -10.64
N CYS A 5 16.47 2.83 -10.99
CA CYS A 5 15.40 2.62 -10.02
C CYS A 5 15.34 1.13 -9.73
N SER A 6 16.09 0.69 -8.71
CA SER A 6 15.87 -0.60 -8.07
C SER A 6 14.38 -0.75 -7.79
N ILE A 7 13.82 -1.93 -8.07
CA ILE A 7 12.44 -2.31 -7.75
C ILE A 7 12.09 -1.97 -6.29
N ASN A 8 13.09 -1.95 -5.40
CA ASN A 8 12.95 -1.53 -4.01
C ASN A 8 12.50 -0.07 -3.84
N HIS A 9 12.87 0.84 -4.76
CA HIS A 9 12.47 2.24 -4.70
C HIS A 9 10.99 2.45 -5.07
N ALA A 10 10.45 1.66 -6.01
CA ALA A 10 9.03 1.71 -6.36
C ALA A 10 8.13 1.08 -5.27
N LEU A 11 8.65 0.11 -4.52
CA LEU A 11 7.94 -0.53 -3.40
C LEU A 11 7.92 0.31 -2.10
N ASN A 12 8.82 1.30 -2.01
CA ASN A 12 8.93 2.21 -0.87
C ASN A 12 8.08 3.49 -1.04
N GLN A 13 7.46 3.69 -2.20
CA GLN A 13 6.47 4.74 -2.35
C GLN A 13 5.18 4.27 -1.66
N THR A 14 4.70 5.06 -0.71
CA THR A 14 3.42 4.88 -0.04
C THR A 14 2.31 4.90 -1.09
N ALA A 15 1.55 3.82 -1.18
CA ALA A 15 0.33 3.80 -1.99
C ALA A 15 -0.81 4.36 -1.14
N THR A 16 -1.50 5.38 -1.64
CA THR A 16 -2.68 5.95 -0.98
C THR A 16 -3.84 4.96 -1.01
N ASP A 17 -4.77 5.09 -0.06
CA ASP A 17 -5.97 4.23 -0.01
C ASP A 17 -6.80 4.31 -1.30
N ASP A 18 -6.82 5.46 -1.97
CA ASP A 18 -7.51 5.64 -3.25
C ASP A 18 -6.85 4.87 -4.39
N GLU A 19 -5.50 4.85 -4.45
CA GLU A 19 -4.76 4.03 -5.42
C GLU A 19 -4.99 2.54 -5.18
N LEU A 20 -5.01 2.10 -3.91
CA LEU A 20 -5.29 0.71 -3.55
C LEU A 20 -6.73 0.30 -3.89
N ARG A 21 -7.70 1.20 -3.72
CA ARG A 21 -9.09 1.00 -4.13
C ARG A 21 -9.23 0.88 -5.65
N LEU A 22 -8.53 1.74 -6.40
CA LEU A 22 -8.51 1.64 -7.86
C LEU A 22 -7.94 0.29 -8.30
N LEU A 23 -6.79 -0.13 -7.76
CA LEU A 23 -6.19 -1.43 -8.08
C LEU A 23 -7.12 -2.60 -7.74
N SER A 24 -7.82 -2.54 -6.60
CA SER A 24 -8.82 -3.53 -6.22
C SER A 24 -9.96 -3.61 -7.25
N SER A 25 -10.46 -2.46 -7.69
CA SER A 25 -11.50 -2.42 -8.74
C SER A 25 -11.04 -3.00 -10.08
N LEU A 26 -9.75 -2.86 -10.41
CA LEU A 26 -9.17 -3.42 -11.63
C LEU A 26 -8.96 -4.94 -11.52
N ILE A 27 -8.64 -5.45 -10.33
CA ILE A 27 -8.62 -6.90 -10.04
C ILE A 27 -10.01 -7.50 -10.22
N GLU A 28 -11.05 -6.87 -9.65
CA GLU A 28 -12.44 -7.34 -9.75
C GLU A 28 -12.97 -7.34 -11.20
N ARG A 29 -12.43 -6.47 -12.05
CA ARG A 29 -12.77 -6.39 -13.49
C ARG A 29 -11.93 -7.33 -14.36
N ASP A 30 -11.15 -8.23 -13.76
CA ASP A 30 -10.23 -9.15 -14.44
C ASP A 30 -9.29 -8.44 -15.44
N PHE A 31 -8.89 -7.19 -15.12
CA PHE A 31 -8.03 -6.39 -16.01
C PHE A 31 -6.62 -6.97 -16.15
N PHE A 32 -6.12 -7.64 -15.12
CA PHE A 32 -4.76 -8.17 -15.06
C PHE A 32 -4.70 -9.62 -15.54
N GLN A 33 -3.62 -9.97 -16.24
CA GLN A 33 -3.35 -11.37 -16.57
C GLN A 33 -3.12 -12.20 -15.29
N PRO A 34 -3.33 -13.53 -15.30
CA PRO A 34 -3.23 -14.36 -14.10
C PRO A 34 -1.91 -14.20 -13.31
N ALA A 35 -0.77 -14.11 -14.02
CA ALA A 35 0.54 -13.91 -13.42
C ALA A 35 0.68 -12.52 -12.76
N GLN A 36 0.08 -11.49 -13.37
CA GLN A 36 0.09 -10.12 -12.83
C GLN A 36 -0.86 -9.99 -11.65
N ARG A 37 -2.05 -10.59 -11.74
CA ARG A 37 -3.09 -10.57 -10.72
C ARG A 37 -2.55 -10.99 -9.36
N THR A 38 -1.84 -12.11 -9.29
CA THR A 38 -1.24 -12.62 -8.04
C THR A 38 -0.29 -11.61 -7.39
N VAL A 39 0.52 -10.93 -8.21
CA VAL A 39 1.48 -9.92 -7.75
C VAL A 39 0.76 -8.67 -7.25
N ILE A 40 -0.24 -8.19 -7.98
CA ILE A 40 -1.01 -6.99 -7.62
C ILE A 40 -1.88 -7.24 -6.38
N GLU A 41 -2.54 -8.39 -6.27
CA GLU A 41 -3.31 -8.77 -5.06
C GLU A 41 -2.41 -8.79 -3.82
N SER A 42 -1.22 -9.39 -3.94
CA SER A 42 -0.23 -9.42 -2.86
C SER A 42 0.32 -8.03 -2.51
N PHE A 43 0.40 -7.13 -3.49
CA PHE A 43 0.80 -5.73 -3.28
C PHE A 43 -0.29 -4.96 -2.53
N VAL A 44 -1.54 -5.02 -3.03
CA VAL A 44 -2.69 -4.34 -2.44
C VAL A 44 -2.88 -4.79 -0.99
N SER A 45 -2.85 -6.10 -0.72
CA SER A 45 -2.99 -6.63 0.63
C SER A 45 -1.94 -6.07 1.60
N ARG A 46 -0.65 -6.09 1.22
CA ARG A 46 0.43 -5.58 2.07
C ARG A 46 0.30 -4.09 2.34
N LYS A 47 0.00 -3.29 1.32
CA LYS A 47 -0.10 -1.83 1.47
C LYS A 47 -1.35 -1.40 2.24
N SER A 48 -2.48 -2.09 2.09
CA SER A 48 -3.67 -1.82 2.92
C SER A 48 -3.40 -2.07 4.41
N ILE A 49 -2.65 -3.12 4.74
CA ILE A 49 -2.25 -3.38 6.14
C ILE A 49 -1.29 -2.31 6.64
N GLU A 50 -0.29 -1.93 5.83
CA GLU A 50 0.67 -0.87 6.16
C GLU A 50 -0.04 0.47 6.42
N ASN A 51 -0.97 0.86 5.55
CA ASN A 51 -1.77 2.08 5.71
C ASN A 51 -2.64 2.03 6.96
N TYR A 52 -3.32 0.89 7.21
CA TYR A 52 -4.11 0.69 8.41
C TYR A 52 -3.25 0.84 9.66
N LEU A 53 -2.12 0.13 9.74
CA LEU A 53 -1.22 0.20 10.88
C LEU A 53 -0.70 1.62 11.09
N ASN A 54 -0.24 2.29 10.03
CA ASN A 54 0.25 3.67 10.10
C ASN A 54 -0.80 4.64 10.65
N ALA A 55 -2.05 4.55 10.16
CA ALA A 55 -3.15 5.36 10.66
C ALA A 55 -3.46 5.09 12.15
N HIS A 56 -3.30 3.85 12.61
CA HIS A 56 -3.60 3.44 13.98
C HIS A 56 -2.42 3.57 14.96
N THR A 57 -1.18 3.63 14.47
CA THR A 57 0.00 3.98 15.29
C THR A 57 0.06 5.46 15.61
N ILE A 58 -0.37 6.34 14.69
CA ILE A 58 -0.51 7.78 14.98
C ILE A 58 -1.53 8.01 16.12
N GLY A 59 -2.63 7.25 16.15
CA GLY A 59 -3.61 7.29 17.24
C GLY A 59 -3.15 6.70 18.58
N LYS A 60 -1.91 6.18 18.67
CA LYS A 60 -1.31 5.72 19.93
C LYS A 60 -0.41 6.79 20.56
N GLU A 61 0.37 7.52 19.77
CA GLU A 61 1.19 8.64 20.26
C GLU A 61 0.37 9.80 20.83
N GLU A 62 -0.78 10.15 20.24
CA GLU A 62 -1.64 11.24 20.77
C GLU A 62 -2.30 10.87 22.11
N ARG A 63 -2.58 9.59 22.36
CA ARG A 63 -3.17 9.13 23.62
C ARG A 63 -2.17 9.07 24.78
N ASP A 64 -0.88 8.90 24.48
CA ASP A 64 0.18 8.93 25.48
C ASP A 64 0.57 10.37 25.88
N ILE A 65 0.31 11.37 25.03
CA ILE A 65 0.54 12.80 25.35
C ILE A 65 -0.59 13.38 26.21
N GLN A 66 -1.84 12.93 26.05
CA GLN A 66 -2.98 13.45 26.82
C GLN A 66 -3.07 12.91 28.26
N ASN A 67 -2.27 11.90 28.61
CA ASN A 67 -2.29 11.25 29.92
C ASN A 67 -1.00 11.48 30.75
N ARG A 68 -0.28 12.58 30.45
CA ARG A 68 0.88 13.08 31.21
C ARG A 68 0.63 14.44 31.82
#